data_AF-A0A7L1M5X6-F1
#
_entry.id   AF-A0A7L1M5X6-F1
#
_cell.length_a   1.000
_cell.length_b   1.000
_cell.length_c   1.000
_cell.angle_alpha   90.00
_cell.angle_beta   90.00
_cell.angle_gamma   90.00
#
_symmetry.space_group_name_H-M   'P 1'
#
loop_
_entity.id
_entity.type
_entity.pdbx_description
1 polymer ?
#
loop_
_entity_poly.entity_id
_entity_poly.type
_entity_poly.pdbx_seq_one_letter_code
_entity_poly.pdbx_strand_id
1 'polypeptide(L)'
;QDPMDFEWSYWIEWGRERILWLLAGHLLVSQMSRLLVEKYKPWCLMVYGMAACWLLLGIKGFAVILLHAAISFAVAQFQLSLLTWLCSLILLSTLRIPAVEETKRKWYDTENEYYLLLFTVSVRCLFCTSFSLEYCWHAPTQKSSHSFPWMLAYVFYYPTFHNGPLVNFDEFSRQMKRQEAFSVKTNLSILIVGIIRIFFWWCLAELMIHLMYIHALYSSALPLESASYWALGGLALAQVLFFYVKYLVLYGVPGLLLQMDGLKPPALPRCVSLMHSFTKMWRTFDVGLHRFLVRYIYVPMGGSQSSLLGTLLSTALTFAFISYWHGGQSYLWYWGALNWLGVIVENGTKRILSISLIQDVI
;
A
#
# COMPACT_ATOMS: atom_id res chain seq x y z
N GLN A 1 20.25 -16.76 -10.04
CA GLN A 1 19.27 -15.90 -9.37
C GLN A 1 20.04 -14.78 -8.65
N ASP A 2 19.63 -13.51 -8.80
CA ASP A 2 20.20 -12.39 -8.02
C ASP A 2 19.91 -12.59 -6.53
N PRO A 3 20.93 -12.89 -5.70
CA PRO A 3 20.70 -13.19 -4.28
C PRO A 3 20.53 -11.92 -3.43
N MET A 4 20.71 -10.73 -4.02
CA MET A 4 20.69 -9.46 -3.30
C MET A 4 19.32 -8.75 -3.38
N ASP A 5 18.34 -9.25 -4.14
CA ASP A 5 16.96 -8.75 -4.05
C ASP A 5 16.24 -9.33 -2.83
N PHE A 6 16.40 -8.64 -1.70
CA PHE A 6 15.71 -8.99 -0.46
C PHE A 6 14.18 -9.03 -0.62
N GLU A 7 13.57 -8.05 -1.30
CA GLU A 7 12.10 -7.94 -1.36
C GLU A 7 11.49 -9.12 -2.12
N TRP A 8 12.06 -9.48 -3.28
CA TRP A 8 11.55 -10.58 -4.06
C TRP A 8 11.74 -11.92 -3.36
N SER A 9 12.96 -12.22 -2.89
CA SER A 9 13.22 -13.47 -2.15
C SER A 9 12.38 -13.54 -0.87
N TYR A 10 12.18 -12.42 -0.17
CA TYR A 10 11.31 -12.37 1.00
C TYR A 10 9.85 -12.75 0.68
N TRP A 11 9.23 -12.14 -0.33
CA TRP A 11 7.81 -12.41 -0.62
C TRP A 11 7.57 -13.72 -1.38
N ILE A 12 8.48 -14.12 -2.26
CA ILE A 12 8.29 -15.25 -3.18
C ILE A 12 8.90 -16.56 -2.65
N GLU A 13 10.00 -16.51 -1.92
CA GLU A 13 10.59 -17.72 -1.34
C GLU A 13 10.02 -17.95 0.06
N TRP A 14 10.26 -17.01 0.99
CA TRP A 14 9.82 -17.17 2.37
C TRP A 14 8.30 -16.95 2.54
N GLY A 15 7.77 -15.88 1.94
CA GLY A 15 6.36 -15.52 2.06
C GLY A 15 5.43 -16.55 1.40
N ARG A 16 5.84 -17.17 0.30
CA ARG A 16 5.02 -18.16 -0.43
C ARG A 16 4.63 -19.34 0.43
N GLU A 17 5.55 -19.87 1.24
CA GLU A 17 5.28 -21.07 2.05
C GLU A 17 4.25 -20.83 3.15
N ARG A 18 4.13 -19.59 3.64
CA ARG A 18 3.28 -19.25 4.80
C ARG A 18 2.02 -18.46 4.42
N ILE A 19 2.15 -17.50 3.51
CA ILE A 19 1.09 -16.54 3.16
C ILE A 19 0.16 -17.10 2.08
N LEU A 20 0.69 -17.81 1.08
CA LEU A 20 -0.09 -18.26 -0.07
C LEU A 20 -1.23 -19.23 0.33
N TRP A 21 -0.96 -20.14 1.27
CA TRP A 21 -1.98 -21.05 1.80
C TRP A 21 -3.10 -20.32 2.54
N LEU A 22 -2.77 -19.26 3.27
CA LEU A 22 -3.76 -18.44 3.97
C LEU A 22 -4.55 -17.56 2.98
N LEU A 23 -3.94 -17.12 1.88
CA LEU A 23 -4.67 -16.44 0.81
C LEU A 23 -5.67 -17.39 0.11
N ALA A 24 -5.26 -18.64 -0.12
CA ALA A 24 -6.16 -19.68 -0.63
C ALA A 24 -7.28 -20.01 0.37
N GLY A 25 -6.96 -20.11 1.67
CA GLY A 25 -7.95 -20.29 2.73
C GLY A 25 -8.93 -19.12 2.82
N HIS A 26 -8.46 -17.87 2.69
CA HIS A 26 -9.32 -16.69 2.59
C HIS A 26 -10.29 -16.81 1.43
N LEU A 27 -9.80 -17.20 0.25
CA LEU A 27 -10.66 -17.39 -0.93
C LEU A 27 -11.77 -18.41 -0.64
N LEU A 28 -11.42 -19.55 -0.03
CA LEU A 28 -12.40 -20.57 0.35
C LEU A 28 -13.45 -20.02 1.32
N VAL A 29 -13.02 -19.36 2.40
CA VAL A 29 -13.94 -18.75 3.40
C VAL A 29 -14.81 -17.68 2.75
N SER A 30 -14.27 -16.88 1.84
CA SER A 30 -15.02 -15.86 1.11
C SER A 30 -16.10 -16.48 0.21
N GLN A 31 -15.76 -17.50 -0.58
CA GLN A 31 -16.74 -18.16 -1.44
C GLN A 31 -17.81 -18.89 -0.61
N MET A 32 -17.42 -19.59 0.45
CA MET A 32 -18.35 -20.27 1.36
C MET A 32 -19.28 -19.28 2.07
N SER A 33 -18.75 -18.19 2.62
CA SER A 33 -19.56 -17.17 3.30
C SER A 33 -20.49 -16.44 2.35
N ARG A 34 -20.08 -16.22 1.09
CA ARG A 34 -20.95 -15.67 0.04
C ARG A 34 -22.12 -16.59 -0.31
N LEU A 35 -21.91 -17.91 -0.32
CA LEU A 35 -22.95 -18.90 -0.64
C LEU A 35 -23.89 -19.21 0.54
N LEU A 36 -23.34 -19.30 1.75
CA LEU A 36 -24.09 -19.78 2.92
C LEU A 36 -24.69 -18.64 3.76
N VAL A 37 -23.97 -17.52 3.90
CA VAL A 37 -24.28 -16.46 4.86
C VAL A 37 -23.84 -15.07 4.35
N GLU A 38 -24.32 -14.66 3.17
CA GLU A 38 -23.87 -13.45 2.48
C GLU A 38 -23.87 -12.20 3.39
N LYS A 39 -24.93 -12.04 4.19
CA LYS A 39 -25.08 -10.92 5.15
C LYS A 39 -23.95 -10.86 6.19
N TYR A 40 -23.37 -12.01 6.56
CA TYR A 40 -22.34 -12.11 7.60
C TYR A 40 -20.91 -12.21 7.05
N LYS A 41 -20.74 -12.18 5.72
CA LYS A 41 -19.44 -12.29 5.05
C LYS A 41 -18.35 -11.38 5.66
N PRO A 42 -18.56 -10.07 5.90
CA PRO A 42 -17.51 -9.23 6.49
C PRO A 42 -17.00 -9.75 7.85
N TRP A 43 -17.88 -10.35 8.65
CA TRP A 43 -17.54 -10.91 9.96
C TRP A 43 -16.81 -12.25 9.84
N CYS A 44 -17.22 -13.10 8.89
CA CYS A 44 -16.48 -14.34 8.59
C CYS A 44 -15.05 -14.03 8.14
N LEU A 45 -14.89 -13.04 7.26
CA LEU A 45 -13.57 -12.60 6.79
C LEU A 45 -12.74 -11.95 7.89
N MET A 46 -13.38 -11.17 8.79
CA MET A 46 -12.72 -10.62 9.97
C MET A 46 -12.16 -11.73 10.87
N VAL A 47 -12.97 -12.72 11.22
CA VAL A 47 -12.55 -13.84 12.08
C VAL A 47 -11.42 -14.62 11.42
N TYR A 48 -11.53 -14.89 10.12
CA TYR A 48 -10.47 -15.55 9.36
C TYR A 48 -9.17 -14.74 9.38
N GLY A 49 -9.23 -13.44 9.10
CA GLY A 49 -8.05 -12.58 9.09
C GLY A 49 -7.40 -12.43 10.47
N MET A 50 -8.18 -12.40 11.54
CA MET A 50 -7.67 -12.42 12.91
C MET A 50 -6.97 -13.75 13.23
N ALA A 51 -7.55 -14.88 12.82
CA ALA A 51 -6.93 -16.20 12.97
C ALA A 51 -5.63 -16.31 12.15
N ALA A 52 -5.65 -15.89 10.89
CA ALA A 52 -4.47 -15.88 10.02
C ALA A 52 -3.36 -14.97 10.58
N CYS A 53 -3.72 -13.81 11.13
CA CYS A 53 -2.78 -12.93 11.82
C CYS A 53 -2.14 -13.62 13.03
N TRP A 54 -2.94 -14.29 13.87
CA TRP A 54 -2.42 -15.01 15.03
C TRP A 54 -1.51 -16.16 14.60
N LEU A 55 -1.88 -16.93 13.57
CA LEU A 55 -1.06 -18.03 13.05
C LEU A 55 0.29 -17.54 12.50
N LEU A 56 0.34 -16.41 11.80
CA LEU A 56 1.57 -15.90 11.18
C LEU A 56 2.45 -15.09 12.12
N LEU A 57 1.86 -14.20 12.93
CA LEU A 57 2.59 -13.23 13.74
C LEU A 57 2.65 -13.60 15.22
N GLY A 58 2.03 -14.72 15.60
CA GLY A 58 1.90 -15.14 16.99
C GLY A 58 0.99 -14.23 17.81
N ILE A 59 0.78 -14.60 19.08
CA ILE A 59 -0.10 -13.87 19.99
C ILE A 59 0.37 -12.43 20.25
N LYS A 60 1.70 -12.22 20.32
CA LYS A 60 2.28 -10.90 20.57
C LYS A 60 2.07 -9.95 19.39
N GLY A 61 2.33 -10.41 18.16
CA GLY A 61 2.10 -9.61 16.96
C GLY A 61 0.63 -9.29 16.73
N PHE A 62 -0.25 -10.28 16.93
CA PHE A 62 -1.70 -10.08 16.92
C PHE A 62 -2.15 -9.02 17.95
N ALA A 63 -1.65 -9.11 19.20
CA ALA A 63 -1.96 -8.15 20.25
C ALA A 63 -1.51 -6.72 19.89
N VAL A 64 -0.35 -6.55 19.25
CA VAL A 64 0.11 -5.22 18.79
C VAL A 64 -0.84 -4.62 17.76
N ILE A 65 -1.29 -5.40 16.77
CA ILE A 65 -2.19 -4.91 15.72
C ILE A 65 -3.55 -4.55 16.33
N LEU A 66 -4.07 -5.40 17.22
CA LEU A 66 -5.32 -5.14 17.93
C LEU A 66 -5.22 -3.90 18.83
N LEU A 67 -4.09 -3.71 19.51
CA LEU A 67 -3.82 -2.55 20.34
C LEU A 67 -3.76 -1.26 19.50
N HIS A 68 -3.07 -1.29 18.35
CA HIS A 68 -3.04 -0.16 17.42
C HIS A 68 -4.45 0.21 16.93
N ALA A 69 -5.28 -0.80 16.61
CA ALA A 69 -6.66 -0.57 16.21
C ALA A 69 -7.50 0.01 17.36
N ALA A 70 -7.39 -0.53 18.57
CA ALA A 70 -8.13 -0.06 19.74
C ALA A 70 -7.75 1.38 20.12
N ILE A 71 -6.46 1.70 20.15
CA ILE A 71 -5.97 3.07 20.42
C ILE A 71 -6.48 4.03 19.35
N SER A 72 -6.35 3.67 18.07
CA SER A 72 -6.79 4.53 16.96
C SER A 72 -8.31 4.74 16.97
N PHE A 73 -9.09 3.73 17.37
CA PHE A 73 -10.54 3.85 17.55
C PHE A 73 -10.90 4.75 18.72
N ALA A 74 -10.23 4.59 19.86
CA ALA A 74 -10.44 5.41 21.05
C ALA A 74 -10.13 6.88 20.76
N VAL A 75 -9.02 7.16 20.07
CA VAL A 75 -8.67 8.53 19.66
C VAL A 75 -9.68 9.09 18.65
N ALA A 76 -10.20 8.27 17.75
CA ALA A 76 -11.23 8.70 16.79
C ALA A 76 -12.54 9.15 17.48
N GLN A 77 -12.85 8.64 18.69
CA GLN A 77 -14.05 9.05 19.44
C GLN A 77 -14.06 10.55 19.77
N PHE A 78 -12.88 11.17 19.92
CA PHE A 78 -12.75 12.60 20.15
C PHE A 78 -13.10 13.46 18.92
N GLN A 79 -13.21 12.85 17.72
CA GLN A 79 -13.61 13.52 16.47
C GLN A 79 -12.70 14.69 16.07
N LEU A 80 -11.43 14.65 16.49
CA LEU A 80 -10.43 15.65 16.14
C LEU A 80 -9.41 15.03 15.17
N SER A 81 -9.47 15.43 13.90
CA SER A 81 -8.56 14.93 12.85
C SER A 81 -7.08 15.14 13.20
N LEU A 82 -6.75 16.22 13.92
CA LEU A 82 -5.39 16.48 14.39
C LEU A 82 -4.93 15.40 15.39
N LEU A 83 -5.77 15.03 16.37
CA LEU A 83 -5.45 13.98 17.32
C LEU A 83 -5.30 12.62 16.63
N THR A 84 -6.14 12.33 15.63
CA THR A 84 -6.00 11.12 14.80
C THR A 84 -4.66 11.06 14.09
N TRP A 85 -4.22 12.17 13.47
CA TRP A 85 -2.92 12.24 12.82
C TRP A 85 -1.75 12.11 13.80
N LEU A 86 -1.80 12.82 14.93
CA LEU A 86 -0.78 12.70 15.98
C LEU A 86 -0.68 11.27 16.49
N CYS A 87 -1.82 10.61 16.73
CA CYS A 87 -1.87 9.21 17.14
C CYS A 87 -1.24 8.30 16.08
N SER A 88 -1.60 8.46 14.80
CA SER A 88 -1.02 7.69 13.70
C SER A 88 0.50 7.85 13.62
N LEU A 89 1.00 9.08 13.70
CA LEU A 89 2.43 9.37 13.65
C LEU A 89 3.17 8.80 14.86
N ILE A 90 2.59 8.87 16.06
CA ILE A 90 3.16 8.27 17.27
C ILE A 90 3.20 6.75 17.14
N LEU A 91 2.11 6.11 16.73
CA LEU A 91 2.04 4.67 16.53
C LEU A 91 3.07 4.19 15.49
N LEU A 92 3.24 4.94 14.40
CA LEU A 92 4.26 4.65 13.40
C LEU A 92 5.68 4.87 13.95
N SER A 93 5.90 5.92 14.75
CA SER A 93 7.17 6.19 15.44
C SER A 93 7.58 5.04 16.35
N THR A 94 6.64 4.31 16.97
CA THR A 94 6.96 3.15 17.83
C THR A 94 7.65 2.01 17.07
N LEU A 95 7.62 2.00 15.74
CA LEU A 95 8.37 1.05 14.92
C LEU A 95 9.84 1.43 14.77
N ARG A 96 10.21 2.65 15.15
CA ARG A 96 11.54 3.24 14.98
C ARG A 96 12.29 3.48 16.28
N ILE A 97 11.61 3.36 17.43
CA ILE A 97 12.27 3.53 18.73
C ILE A 97 13.16 2.31 18.97
N PRO A 98 14.50 2.46 19.11
CA PRO A 98 15.42 1.32 19.17
C PRO A 98 15.07 0.29 20.26
N ALA A 99 14.67 0.76 21.45
CA ALA A 99 14.27 -0.12 22.54
C ALA A 99 13.02 -0.96 22.21
N VAL A 100 12.05 -0.37 21.50
CA VAL A 100 10.82 -1.06 21.10
C VAL A 100 11.09 -2.02 19.94
N GLU A 101 11.93 -1.60 19.00
CA GLU A 101 12.41 -2.41 17.88
C GLU A 101 13.12 -3.67 18.38
N GLU A 102 14.12 -3.52 19.26
CA GLU A 102 14.87 -4.65 19.82
C GLU A 102 13.96 -5.60 20.59
N THR A 103 13.00 -5.06 21.35
CA THR A 103 12.01 -5.88 22.08
C THR A 103 11.13 -6.69 21.13
N LYS A 104 10.63 -6.07 20.05
CA LYS A 104 9.80 -6.75 19.04
C LYS A 104 10.62 -7.80 18.28
N ARG A 105 11.88 -7.50 17.96
CA ARG A 105 12.79 -8.44 17.27
C ARG A 105 13.02 -9.70 18.11
N LYS A 106 13.20 -9.57 19.43
CA LYS A 106 13.32 -10.69 20.39
C LYS A 106 12.09 -11.60 20.49
N TRP A 107 10.94 -11.23 19.90
CA TRP A 107 9.75 -12.09 19.92
C TRP A 107 9.78 -13.20 18.87
N TYR A 108 10.66 -13.09 17.88
CA TYR A 108 10.72 -13.96 16.73
C TYR A 108 12.08 -14.64 16.63
N ASP A 109 12.09 -15.86 16.12
CA ASP A 109 13.32 -16.64 15.97
C ASP A 109 14.09 -16.20 14.72
N THR A 110 13.39 -15.64 13.73
CA THR A 110 13.97 -15.20 12.45
C THR A 110 13.70 -13.73 12.15
N GLU A 111 14.65 -13.08 11.48
CA GLU A 111 14.51 -11.70 10.99
C GLU A 111 13.29 -11.55 10.05
N ASN A 112 13.00 -12.57 9.26
CA ASN A 112 11.89 -12.53 8.29
C ASN A 112 10.52 -12.43 8.97
N GLU A 113 10.34 -13.09 10.11
CA GLU A 113 9.10 -13.01 10.91
C GLU A 113 8.95 -11.63 11.55
N TYR A 114 10.04 -11.06 12.06
CA TYR A 114 10.06 -9.69 12.55
C TYR A 114 9.74 -8.68 11.43
N TYR A 115 10.32 -8.83 10.24
CA TYR A 115 10.00 -7.99 9.10
C TYR A 115 8.53 -8.13 8.67
N LEU A 116 7.94 -9.33 8.79
CA LEU A 116 6.51 -9.51 8.51
C LEU A 116 5.67 -8.67 9.45
N LEU A 117 5.99 -8.67 10.75
CA LEU A 117 5.33 -7.81 11.74
C LEU A 117 5.52 -6.34 11.36
N LEU A 118 6.73 -5.91 11.01
CA LEU A 118 7.05 -4.53 10.68
C LEU A 118 6.24 -4.03 9.47
N PHE A 119 6.24 -4.78 8.36
CA PHE A 119 5.45 -4.46 7.17
C PHE A 119 3.96 -4.41 7.49
N THR A 120 3.47 -5.42 8.20
CA THR A 120 2.04 -5.51 8.56
C THR A 120 1.63 -4.30 9.40
N VAL A 121 2.34 -4.00 10.50
CA VAL A 121 1.97 -2.88 11.38
C VAL A 121 2.06 -1.54 10.65
N SER A 122 3.05 -1.36 9.77
CA SER A 122 3.18 -0.16 8.95
C SER A 122 1.99 0.04 8.00
N VAL A 123 1.58 -1.01 7.28
CA VAL A 123 0.41 -0.95 6.39
C VAL A 123 -0.88 -0.80 7.20
N ARG A 124 -1.05 -1.56 8.28
CA ARG A 124 -2.24 -1.48 9.14
C ARG A 124 -2.39 -0.11 9.81
N CYS A 125 -1.30 0.60 10.06
CA CYS A 125 -1.36 1.98 10.53
C CYS A 125 -2.12 2.87 9.55
N LEU A 126 -1.89 2.75 8.23
CA LEU A 126 -2.64 3.50 7.21
C LEU A 126 -4.13 3.17 7.23
N PHE A 127 -4.48 1.89 7.39
CA PHE A 127 -5.88 1.45 7.50
C PHE A 127 -6.54 2.03 8.76
N CYS A 128 -5.87 1.97 9.91
CA CYS A 128 -6.36 2.62 11.13
C CYS A 128 -6.59 4.12 10.92
N THR A 129 -5.66 4.83 10.30
CA THR A 129 -5.78 6.26 10.00
C THR A 129 -6.94 6.55 9.05
N SER A 130 -7.10 5.76 7.98
CA SER A 130 -8.22 5.91 7.04
C SER A 130 -9.56 5.76 7.77
N PHE A 131 -9.72 4.72 8.60
CA PHE A 131 -10.94 4.53 9.38
C PHE A 131 -11.19 5.71 10.34
N SER A 132 -10.18 6.07 11.13
CA SER A 132 -10.32 7.09 12.17
C SER A 132 -10.62 8.48 11.59
N LEU A 133 -10.08 8.82 10.41
CA LEU A 133 -10.37 10.09 9.74
C LEU A 133 -11.79 10.11 9.15
N GLU A 134 -12.23 9.04 8.47
CA GLU A 134 -13.61 8.98 7.98
C GLU A 134 -14.61 8.99 9.16
N TYR A 135 -14.28 8.34 10.29
CA TYR A 135 -15.07 8.45 11.52
C TYR A 135 -15.23 9.90 12.01
N CYS A 136 -14.16 10.71 11.93
CA CYS A 136 -14.20 12.13 12.31
C CYS A 136 -15.05 12.97 11.35
N TRP A 137 -15.04 12.67 10.06
CA TRP A 137 -15.69 13.51 9.03
C TRP A 137 -17.16 13.17 8.78
N HIS A 138 -17.61 11.95 9.12
CA HIS A 138 -18.99 11.55 8.89
C HIS A 138 -19.95 12.00 10.00
N ALA A 139 -21.14 12.43 9.58
CA ALA A 139 -22.21 12.87 10.47
C ALA A 139 -22.70 11.74 11.39
N PRO A 140 -23.24 12.05 12.59
CA PRO A 140 -23.72 11.05 13.57
C PRO A 140 -24.67 9.98 12.99
N THR A 141 -25.49 10.35 12.01
CA THR A 141 -26.45 9.46 11.34
C THR A 141 -25.79 8.35 10.51
N GLN A 142 -24.54 8.53 10.09
CA GLN A 142 -23.75 7.53 9.35
C GLN A 142 -22.78 6.74 10.24
N LYS A 143 -22.72 7.04 11.56
CA LYS A 143 -21.79 6.39 12.50
C LYS A 143 -22.17 4.94 12.84
N SER A 144 -23.41 4.50 12.62
CA SER A 144 -23.80 3.08 12.80
C SER A 144 -22.99 2.15 11.89
N SER A 145 -22.54 2.66 10.75
CA SER A 145 -21.67 1.98 9.79
C SER A 145 -20.18 2.04 10.14
N HIS A 146 -19.81 2.84 11.13
CA HIS A 146 -18.44 3.10 11.57
C HIS A 146 -18.23 2.60 13.00
N SER A 147 -18.62 1.36 13.26
CA SER A 147 -18.43 0.71 14.56
C SER A 147 -17.05 0.05 14.68
N PHE A 148 -16.62 -0.24 15.91
CA PHE A 148 -15.35 -0.94 16.14
C PHE A 148 -15.25 -2.30 15.43
N PRO A 149 -16.31 -3.14 15.36
CA PRO A 149 -16.28 -4.34 14.54
C PRO A 149 -15.98 -4.06 13.05
N TRP A 150 -16.53 -3.00 12.47
CA TRP A 150 -16.22 -2.64 11.07
C TRP A 150 -14.77 -2.21 10.90
N MET A 151 -14.19 -1.54 11.90
CA MET A 151 -12.76 -1.26 11.92
C MET A 151 -11.94 -2.54 11.94
N LEU A 152 -12.31 -3.52 12.79
CA LEU A 152 -11.62 -4.81 12.83
C LEU A 152 -11.76 -5.57 11.51
N ALA A 153 -12.95 -5.61 10.91
CA ALA A 153 -13.17 -6.24 9.61
C ALA A 153 -12.32 -5.59 8.49
N TYR A 154 -12.10 -4.29 8.58
CA TYR A 154 -11.26 -3.55 7.64
C TYR A 154 -9.76 -3.75 7.89
N VAL A 155 -9.31 -3.63 9.14
CA VAL A 155 -7.90 -3.80 9.53
C VAL A 155 -7.44 -5.23 9.30
N PHE A 156 -8.25 -6.22 9.67
CA PHE A 156 -7.94 -7.65 9.50
C PHE A 156 -8.39 -8.23 8.15
N TYR A 157 -8.73 -7.39 7.16
CA TYR A 157 -9.03 -7.90 5.83
C TYR A 157 -7.78 -8.52 5.17
N TYR A 158 -7.73 -9.86 5.17
CA TYR A 158 -6.51 -10.62 4.92
C TYR A 158 -5.84 -10.37 3.56
N PRO A 159 -6.55 -10.23 2.42
CA PRO A 159 -5.92 -10.09 1.10
C PRO A 159 -4.96 -8.91 0.98
N THR A 160 -5.20 -7.82 1.71
CA THR A 160 -4.34 -6.62 1.69
C THR A 160 -3.49 -6.49 2.95
N PHE A 161 -3.51 -7.48 3.85
CA PHE A 161 -3.09 -7.33 5.24
C PHE A 161 -1.61 -7.00 5.40
N HIS A 162 -0.75 -7.79 4.75
CA HIS A 162 0.71 -7.65 4.80
C HIS A 162 1.25 -6.74 3.69
N ASN A 163 0.70 -6.91 2.49
CA ASN A 163 1.06 -6.18 1.29
C ASN A 163 -0.17 -6.16 0.36
N GLY A 164 -0.22 -5.21 -0.57
CA GLY A 164 -1.30 -5.08 -1.54
C GLY A 164 -1.79 -3.64 -1.68
N PRO A 165 -2.71 -3.41 -2.63
CA PRO A 165 -3.20 -2.08 -2.91
C PRO A 165 -4.03 -1.56 -1.74
N LEU A 166 -3.74 -0.34 -1.31
CA LEU A 166 -4.50 0.33 -0.25
C LEU A 166 -5.92 0.66 -0.72
N VAL A 167 -6.91 0.31 0.10
CA VAL A 167 -8.33 0.62 -0.13
C VAL A 167 -8.81 1.46 1.04
N ASN A 168 -9.38 2.64 0.76
CA ASN A 168 -9.93 3.51 1.80
C ASN A 168 -11.15 2.88 2.50
N PHE A 169 -11.37 3.21 3.77
CA PHE A 169 -12.44 2.60 4.58
C PHE A 169 -13.85 2.76 3.98
N ASP A 170 -14.22 3.97 3.55
CA ASP A 170 -15.54 4.24 2.97
C ASP A 170 -15.81 3.36 1.74
N GLU A 171 -14.81 3.23 0.87
CA GLU A 171 -14.93 2.42 -0.33
C GLU A 171 -15.04 0.93 0.02
N PHE A 172 -14.21 0.45 0.94
CA PHE A 172 -14.27 -0.91 1.44
C PHE A 172 -15.64 -1.24 2.05
N SER A 173 -16.12 -0.41 2.99
CA SER A 173 -17.37 -0.67 3.72
C SER A 173 -18.60 -0.58 2.80
N ARG A 174 -18.59 0.36 1.85
CA ARG A 174 -19.64 0.53 0.84
C ARG A 174 -19.72 -0.67 -0.09
N GLN A 175 -18.58 -1.12 -0.62
CA GLN A 175 -18.53 -2.29 -1.50
C GLN A 175 -18.89 -3.58 -0.74
N MET A 176 -18.40 -3.75 0.49
CA MET A 176 -18.73 -4.91 1.32
C MET A 176 -20.22 -5.02 1.65
N LYS A 177 -20.95 -3.91 1.76
CA LYS A 177 -22.40 -3.89 1.99
C LYS A 177 -23.23 -4.10 0.73
N ARG A 178 -22.77 -3.58 -0.41
CA ARG A 178 -23.49 -3.62 -1.70
C ARG A 178 -23.08 -4.80 -2.59
N GLN A 179 -22.60 -5.90 -2.00
CA GLN A 179 -22.03 -7.07 -2.70
C GLN A 179 -22.55 -7.24 -4.14
N GLU A 180 -21.63 -7.28 -5.12
CA GLU A 180 -22.01 -7.48 -6.51
C GLU A 180 -22.70 -8.85 -6.71
N ALA A 181 -23.59 -8.94 -7.71
CA ALA A 181 -24.30 -10.18 -8.01
C ALA A 181 -23.33 -11.33 -8.29
N PHE A 182 -23.55 -12.49 -7.65
CA PHE A 182 -22.69 -13.66 -7.81
C PHE A 182 -23.04 -14.43 -9.08
N SER A 183 -22.07 -14.60 -9.97
CA SER A 183 -22.16 -15.48 -11.14
C SER A 183 -20.96 -16.41 -11.18
N VAL A 184 -21.20 -17.72 -11.04
CA VAL A 184 -20.13 -18.74 -11.02
C VAL A 184 -19.27 -18.67 -12.29
N LYS A 185 -19.91 -18.57 -13.46
CA LYS A 185 -19.21 -18.50 -14.75
C LYS A 185 -18.31 -17.27 -14.86
N THR A 186 -18.81 -16.12 -14.42
CA THR A 186 -18.05 -14.86 -14.47
C THR A 186 -16.89 -14.88 -13.47
N ASN A 187 -17.12 -15.32 -12.23
CA ASN A 187 -16.08 -15.42 -11.22
C ASN A 187 -14.98 -16.43 -11.61
N LEU A 188 -15.35 -17.58 -12.17
CA LEU A 188 -14.38 -18.56 -12.64
C LEU A 188 -13.53 -18.01 -13.80
N SER A 189 -14.15 -17.27 -14.72
CA SER A 189 -13.42 -16.59 -15.80
C SER A 189 -12.44 -15.54 -15.27
N ILE A 190 -12.87 -14.71 -14.32
CA ILE A 190 -12.00 -13.72 -13.66
C ILE A 190 -10.83 -14.41 -12.96
N LEU A 191 -11.09 -15.49 -12.23
CA LEU A 191 -10.08 -16.26 -11.52
C LEU A 191 -9.03 -16.83 -12.48
N ILE A 192 -9.46 -17.52 -13.55
CA ILE A 192 -8.56 -18.14 -14.52
C ILE A 192 -7.72 -17.09 -15.24
N VAL A 193 -8.35 -16.02 -15.76
CA VAL A 193 -7.62 -14.94 -16.45
C VAL A 193 -6.67 -14.23 -15.50
N GLY A 194 -7.09 -14.01 -14.25
CA GLY A 194 -6.26 -13.42 -13.19
C GLY A 194 -5.02 -14.26 -12.89
N ILE A 195 -5.19 -15.56 -12.69
CA ILE A 195 -4.08 -16.50 -12.43
C ILE A 195 -3.11 -16.55 -13.61
N ILE A 196 -3.60 -16.68 -14.84
CA ILE A 196 -2.75 -16.69 -16.05
C ILE A 196 -1.94 -15.40 -16.15
N ARG A 197 -2.58 -14.25 -15.94
CA ARG A 197 -1.90 -12.95 -15.97
C ARG A 197 -0.82 -12.84 -14.90
N ILE A 198 -1.12 -13.23 -13.65
CA ILE A 198 -0.16 -13.19 -12.54
C ILE A 198 1.01 -14.14 -12.82
N PHE A 199 0.72 -15.35 -13.29
CA PHE A 199 1.74 -16.35 -13.64
C PHE A 199 2.68 -15.84 -14.73
N PHE A 200 2.15 -15.22 -15.79
CA PHE A 200 2.96 -14.61 -16.84
C PHE A 200 3.93 -13.55 -16.28
N TRP A 201 3.45 -12.63 -15.46
CA TRP A 201 4.31 -11.60 -14.85
C TRP A 201 5.30 -12.18 -13.85
N TRP A 202 4.94 -13.23 -13.13
CA TRP A 202 5.83 -13.95 -12.24
C TRP A 202 6.97 -14.63 -13.02
N CYS A 203 6.67 -15.34 -14.12
CA CYS A 203 7.70 -15.91 -14.99
C CYS A 203 8.64 -14.83 -15.56
N LEU A 204 8.10 -13.67 -15.94
CA LEU A 204 8.93 -12.55 -16.40
C LEU A 204 9.84 -12.02 -15.28
N ALA A 205 9.32 -11.86 -14.07
CA ALA A 205 10.11 -11.43 -12.91
C ALA A 205 11.24 -12.42 -12.60
N GLU A 206 10.93 -13.72 -12.57
CA GLU A 206 11.92 -14.79 -12.39
C GLU A 206 13.00 -14.72 -13.47
N LEU A 207 12.62 -14.57 -14.74
CA LEU A 207 13.57 -14.42 -15.84
C LEU A 207 14.48 -13.21 -15.65
N MET A 208 13.93 -12.04 -15.29
CA MET A 208 14.70 -10.82 -15.05
C MET A 208 15.71 -10.98 -13.92
N ILE A 209 15.34 -11.63 -12.81
CA ILE A 209 16.24 -11.90 -11.67
C ILE A 209 17.38 -12.84 -12.06
N HIS A 210 17.10 -13.82 -12.92
CA HIS A 210 18.11 -14.79 -13.35
C HIS A 210 19.09 -14.22 -14.38
N LEU A 211 18.69 -13.18 -15.12
CA LEU A 211 19.51 -12.62 -16.20
C LEU A 211 20.17 -11.29 -15.86
N MET A 212 19.52 -10.41 -15.10
CA MET A 212 19.93 -9.00 -15.01
C MET A 212 20.80 -8.66 -13.80
N TYR A 213 20.71 -9.42 -12.68
CA TYR A 213 21.54 -9.23 -11.48
C TYR A 213 21.58 -7.76 -10.96
N ILE A 214 20.46 -7.06 -11.05
CA ILE A 214 20.36 -5.61 -10.85
C ILE A 214 20.78 -5.21 -9.42
N HIS A 215 20.34 -5.95 -8.40
CA HIS A 215 20.63 -5.65 -7.00
C HIS A 215 22.06 -6.04 -6.61
N ALA A 216 22.57 -7.14 -7.16
CA ALA A 216 23.98 -7.51 -7.00
C ALA A 216 24.92 -6.45 -7.57
N LEU A 217 24.62 -5.93 -8.77
CA LEU A 217 25.38 -4.83 -9.39
C LEU A 217 25.31 -3.56 -8.54
N TYR A 218 24.10 -3.18 -8.10
CA TYR A 218 23.88 -2.01 -7.24
C TYR A 218 24.60 -2.09 -5.88
N SER A 219 24.75 -3.28 -5.32
CA SER A 219 25.36 -3.48 -4.00
C SER A 219 26.89 -3.47 -4.03
N SER A 220 27.49 -3.46 -5.23
CA SER A 220 28.94 -3.54 -5.42
C SER A 220 29.52 -2.18 -5.83
N ALA A 221 30.39 -1.58 -5.01
CA ALA A 221 30.97 -0.26 -5.28
C ALA A 221 31.88 -0.23 -6.52
N LEU A 222 32.72 -1.27 -6.70
CA LEU A 222 33.74 -1.32 -7.75
C LEU A 222 33.17 -1.25 -9.19
N PRO A 223 32.12 -2.02 -9.54
CA PRO A 223 31.49 -1.92 -10.86
C PRO A 223 30.72 -0.61 -11.07
N LEU A 224 30.17 -0.02 -9.99
CA LEU A 224 29.44 1.25 -10.04
C LEU A 224 30.37 2.43 -10.32
N GLU A 225 31.53 2.50 -9.66
CA GLU A 225 32.51 3.58 -9.84
C GLU A 225 33.19 3.56 -11.21
N SER A 226 33.33 2.36 -11.79
CA SER A 226 33.92 2.17 -13.12
C SER A 226 32.91 2.22 -14.27
N ALA A 227 31.59 2.21 -13.96
CA ALA A 227 30.55 2.25 -14.97
C ALA A 227 30.42 3.64 -15.60
N SER A 228 30.21 3.67 -16.93
CA SER A 228 29.85 4.92 -17.62
C SER A 228 28.48 5.44 -17.15
N TYR A 229 28.26 6.75 -17.27
CA TYR A 229 26.95 7.34 -16.95
C TYR A 229 25.79 6.72 -17.74
N TRP A 230 26.03 6.26 -18.98
CA TRP A 230 25.04 5.53 -19.78
C TRP A 230 24.70 4.16 -19.19
N ALA A 231 25.72 3.43 -18.71
CA ALA A 231 25.51 2.15 -18.05
C ALA A 231 24.75 2.33 -16.73
N LEU A 232 25.08 3.37 -15.94
CA LEU A 232 24.35 3.73 -14.73
C LEU A 232 22.88 4.09 -15.02
N GLY A 233 22.64 4.86 -16.09
CA GLY A 233 21.28 5.16 -16.55
C GLY A 233 20.50 3.91 -16.98
N GLY A 234 21.16 2.98 -17.68
CA GLY A 234 20.59 1.68 -18.04
C GLY A 234 20.25 0.83 -16.83
N LEU A 235 21.14 0.79 -15.82
CA LEU A 235 20.92 0.07 -14.57
C LEU A 235 19.75 0.68 -13.77
N ALA A 236 19.66 2.01 -13.71
CA ALA A 236 18.54 2.70 -13.07
C ALA A 236 17.21 2.40 -13.78
N LEU A 237 17.19 2.41 -15.12
CA LEU A 237 16.01 2.05 -15.90
C LEU A 237 15.61 0.59 -15.67
N ALA A 238 16.59 -0.34 -15.67
CA ALA A 238 16.37 -1.74 -15.37
C ALA A 238 15.74 -1.93 -13.98
N GLN A 239 16.25 -1.24 -12.96
CA GLN A 239 15.70 -1.28 -11.60
C GLN A 239 14.24 -0.82 -11.55
N VAL A 240 13.89 0.27 -12.24
CA VAL A 240 12.51 0.79 -12.29
C VAL A 240 11.57 -0.17 -13.03
N LEU A 241 12.02 -0.75 -14.15
CA LEU A 241 11.22 -1.72 -14.92
C LEU A 241 11.01 -3.01 -14.11
N PHE A 242 12.04 -3.47 -13.42
CA PHE A 242 11.94 -4.65 -12.58
C PHE A 242 11.01 -4.42 -11.38
N PHE A 243 11.15 -3.28 -10.70
CA PHE A 243 10.21 -2.84 -9.66
C PHE A 243 8.75 -2.85 -10.17
N TYR A 244 8.52 -2.33 -11.37
CA TYR A 244 7.19 -2.34 -12.00
C TYR A 244 6.64 -3.78 -12.16
N VAL A 245 7.44 -4.70 -12.72
CA VAL A 245 7.04 -6.10 -12.90
C VAL A 245 6.77 -6.79 -11.57
N LYS A 246 7.60 -6.57 -10.54
CA LYS A 246 7.39 -7.12 -9.19
C LYS A 246 6.01 -6.75 -8.65
N TYR A 247 5.63 -5.47 -8.76
CA TYR A 247 4.36 -4.98 -8.21
C TYR A 247 3.14 -5.48 -8.98
N LEU A 248 3.27 -5.84 -10.26
CA LEU A 248 2.18 -6.51 -11.00
C LEU A 248 1.84 -7.89 -10.40
N VAL A 249 2.83 -8.58 -9.83
CA VAL A 249 2.63 -9.86 -9.14
C VAL A 249 2.14 -9.60 -7.71
N LEU A 250 2.88 -8.79 -6.94
CA LEU A 250 2.60 -8.52 -5.52
C LEU A 250 1.24 -7.87 -5.30
N TYR A 251 0.77 -6.98 -6.19
CA TYR A 251 -0.58 -6.40 -6.11
C TYR A 251 -1.61 -7.19 -6.93
N GLY A 252 -1.14 -7.98 -7.90
CA GLY A 252 -2.00 -8.84 -8.72
C GLY A 252 -2.73 -9.88 -7.88
N VAL A 253 -2.02 -10.55 -6.97
CA VAL A 253 -2.57 -11.62 -6.12
C VAL A 253 -3.66 -11.07 -5.16
N PRO A 254 -3.38 -10.08 -4.29
CA PRO A 254 -4.41 -9.38 -3.51
C PRO A 254 -5.55 -8.85 -4.38
N GLY A 255 -5.23 -8.17 -5.48
CA GLY A 255 -6.21 -7.58 -6.37
C GLY A 255 -7.19 -8.59 -6.95
N LEU A 256 -6.73 -9.80 -7.27
CA LEU A 256 -7.59 -10.89 -7.71
C LEU A 256 -8.53 -11.36 -6.59
N LEU A 257 -8.02 -11.51 -5.37
CA LEU A 257 -8.85 -11.90 -4.22
C LEU A 257 -9.91 -10.86 -3.88
N LEU A 258 -9.60 -9.57 -4.00
CA LEU A 258 -10.59 -8.50 -3.88
C LEU A 258 -11.72 -8.69 -4.91
N GLN A 259 -11.38 -8.97 -6.18
CA GLN A 259 -12.37 -9.24 -7.22
C GLN A 259 -13.22 -10.48 -6.90
N MET A 260 -12.61 -11.55 -6.41
CA MET A 260 -13.32 -12.76 -5.98
C MET A 260 -14.23 -12.51 -4.78
N ASP A 261 -13.89 -11.53 -3.94
CA ASP A 261 -14.70 -11.04 -2.84
C ASP A 261 -15.82 -10.09 -3.31
N GLY A 262 -15.95 -9.81 -4.62
CA GLY A 262 -16.92 -8.86 -5.16
C GLY A 262 -16.55 -7.40 -4.91
N LEU A 263 -15.28 -7.14 -4.61
CA LEU A 263 -14.71 -5.82 -4.45
C LEU A 263 -13.98 -5.38 -5.72
N LYS A 264 -14.01 -4.08 -6.02
CA LYS A 264 -13.28 -3.48 -7.11
C LYS A 264 -11.92 -2.99 -6.59
N PRO A 265 -10.80 -3.69 -6.88
CA PRO A 265 -9.48 -3.26 -6.44
C PRO A 265 -9.06 -1.96 -7.13
N PRO A 266 -8.15 -1.18 -6.51
CA PRO A 266 -7.41 -0.14 -7.21
C PRO A 266 -6.73 -0.72 -8.46
N ALA A 267 -6.61 0.09 -9.51
CA ALA A 267 -5.94 -0.36 -10.72
C ALA A 267 -4.47 -0.68 -10.43
N LEU A 268 -3.96 -1.73 -11.09
CA LEU A 268 -2.55 -2.11 -11.02
C LEU A 268 -1.64 -0.96 -11.50
N PRO A 269 -0.38 -0.93 -11.05
CA PRO A 269 0.60 0.06 -11.48
C PRO A 269 0.68 0.12 -13.01
N ARG A 270 0.99 1.31 -13.55
CA ARG A 270 1.41 1.49 -14.95
C ARG A 270 2.92 1.71 -15.02
N CYS A 271 3.53 1.34 -16.14
CA CYS A 271 4.96 1.53 -16.35
C CYS A 271 5.31 3.03 -16.30
N VAL A 272 6.11 3.41 -15.29
CA VAL A 272 6.54 4.78 -15.05
C VAL A 272 7.41 5.30 -16.20
N SER A 273 8.23 4.44 -16.80
CA SER A 273 9.13 4.79 -17.89
C SER A 273 8.42 5.21 -19.19
N LEU A 274 7.10 5.00 -19.29
CA LEU A 274 6.28 5.45 -20.41
C LEU A 274 5.53 6.78 -20.13
N MET A 275 5.70 7.36 -18.93
CA MET A 275 4.99 8.55 -18.51
C MET A 275 5.81 9.82 -18.80
N HIS A 276 5.16 10.82 -19.40
CA HIS A 276 5.75 12.13 -19.70
C HIS A 276 5.36 13.22 -18.67
N SER A 277 4.69 12.85 -17.57
CA SER A 277 4.20 13.78 -16.55
C SER A 277 4.37 13.16 -15.16
N PHE A 278 4.99 13.90 -14.24
CA PHE A 278 5.12 13.51 -12.83
C PHE A 278 3.76 13.38 -12.16
N THR A 279 2.84 14.30 -12.45
CA THR A 279 1.47 14.24 -11.92
C THR A 279 0.74 12.98 -12.38
N LYS A 280 0.87 12.61 -13.65
CA LYS A 280 0.26 11.38 -14.20
C LYS A 280 0.96 10.12 -13.66
N MET A 281 2.28 10.16 -13.54
CA MET A 281 3.06 9.09 -12.92
C MET A 281 2.54 8.79 -11.52
N TRP A 282 2.47 9.77 -10.63
CA TRP A 282 2.00 9.60 -9.25
C TRP A 282 0.57 9.08 -9.15
N ARG A 283 -0.32 9.47 -10.07
CA ARG A 283 -1.70 8.97 -10.14
C ARG A 283 -1.81 7.49 -10.52
N THR A 284 -0.78 6.93 -11.17
CA THR A 284 -0.85 5.60 -11.79
C THR A 284 0.23 4.63 -11.32
N PHE A 285 1.24 5.11 -10.58
CA PHE A 285 2.30 4.30 -10.00
C PHE A 285 1.78 3.40 -8.88
N ASP A 286 1.15 3.99 -7.86
CA ASP A 286 0.38 3.26 -6.86
C ASP A 286 -0.95 3.96 -6.66
N VAL A 287 -1.99 3.41 -7.28
CA VAL A 287 -3.32 4.02 -7.29
C VAL A 287 -3.95 4.00 -5.89
N GLY A 288 -3.68 2.96 -5.09
CA GLY A 288 -4.23 2.82 -3.75
C GLY A 288 -3.62 3.86 -2.81
N LEU A 289 -2.30 3.90 -2.75
CA LEU A 289 -1.56 4.85 -1.93
C LEU A 289 -1.83 6.29 -2.37
N HIS A 290 -1.83 6.57 -3.68
CA HIS A 290 -2.16 7.90 -4.18
C HIS A 290 -3.56 8.35 -3.74
N ARG A 291 -4.57 7.48 -3.81
CA ARG A 291 -5.94 7.83 -3.34
C ARG A 291 -5.96 8.14 -1.85
N PHE A 292 -5.23 7.40 -1.02
CA PHE A 292 -5.09 7.68 0.40
C PHE A 292 -4.44 9.03 0.64
N LEU A 293 -3.26 9.26 0.04
CA LEU A 293 -2.50 10.50 0.19
C LEU A 293 -3.33 11.73 -0.23
N VAL A 294 -4.03 11.62 -1.36
CA VAL A 294 -4.87 12.72 -1.85
C VAL A 294 -6.04 12.99 -0.92
N ARG A 295 -6.77 11.94 -0.51
CA ARG A 295 -7.97 12.06 0.33
C ARG A 295 -7.66 12.56 1.73
N TYR A 296 -6.60 12.04 2.35
CA TYR A 296 -6.36 12.22 3.79
C TYR A 296 -5.32 13.29 4.13
N ILE A 297 -4.44 13.65 3.18
CA ILE A 297 -3.39 14.65 3.41
C ILE A 297 -3.57 15.82 2.46
N TYR A 298 -3.48 15.59 1.14
CA TYR A 298 -3.43 16.68 0.16
C TYR A 298 -4.68 17.56 0.17
N VAL A 299 -5.88 16.97 0.10
CA VAL A 299 -7.15 17.71 0.05
C VAL A 299 -7.43 18.45 1.37
N PRO A 300 -7.32 17.82 2.56
CA PRO A 300 -7.53 18.53 3.83
C PRO A 300 -6.56 19.69 4.08
N MET A 301 -5.34 19.63 3.54
CA MET A 301 -4.35 20.72 3.64
C MET A 301 -4.59 21.89 2.68
N GLY A 302 -5.68 21.85 1.89
CA GLY A 302 -6.10 22.90 0.97
C GLY A 302 -5.92 22.54 -0.51
N GLY A 303 -5.15 21.50 -0.80
CA GLY A 303 -4.99 20.93 -2.13
C GLY A 303 -4.71 21.97 -3.22
N SER A 304 -5.23 21.74 -4.42
CA SER A 304 -5.06 22.65 -5.57
C SER A 304 -6.00 23.87 -5.55
N GLN A 305 -6.93 23.94 -4.58
CA GLN A 305 -7.88 25.06 -4.45
C GLN A 305 -7.32 26.17 -3.55
N SER A 306 -6.22 25.90 -2.85
CA SER A 306 -5.51 26.86 -2.02
C SER A 306 -4.62 27.81 -2.84
N SER A 307 -4.03 28.80 -2.15
CA SER A 307 -2.98 29.64 -2.73
C SER A 307 -1.79 28.80 -3.23
N LEU A 308 -0.90 29.40 -4.03
CA LEU A 308 0.32 28.72 -4.48
C LEU A 308 1.09 28.11 -3.29
N LEU A 309 1.24 28.87 -2.21
CA LEU A 309 1.89 28.41 -0.99
C LEU A 309 1.15 27.23 -0.34
N GLY A 310 -0.18 27.25 -0.31
CA GLY A 310 -0.98 26.14 0.20
C GLY A 310 -0.81 24.86 -0.62
N THR A 311 -0.70 24.96 -1.95
CA THR A 311 -0.45 23.82 -2.82
C THR A 311 0.97 23.25 -2.60
N LEU A 312 1.96 24.12 -2.46
CA LEU A 312 3.35 23.74 -2.16
C LEU A 312 3.45 23.01 -0.82
N LEU A 313 2.83 23.54 0.24
CA LEU A 313 2.81 22.92 1.55
C LEU A 313 2.03 21.59 1.55
N SER A 314 0.87 21.54 0.90
CA SER A 314 0.06 20.30 0.81
C SER A 314 0.81 19.17 0.11
N THR A 315 1.50 19.48 -1.00
CA THR A 315 2.35 18.50 -1.70
C THR A 315 3.58 18.13 -0.88
N ALA A 316 4.24 19.09 -0.23
CA ALA A 316 5.42 18.83 0.61
C ALA A 316 5.08 17.89 1.77
N LEU A 317 3.97 18.14 2.47
CA LEU A 317 3.49 17.28 3.56
C LEU A 317 3.15 15.87 3.07
N THR A 318 2.59 15.75 1.88
CA THR A 318 2.30 14.45 1.26
C THR A 318 3.59 13.65 1.03
N PHE A 319 4.63 14.29 0.47
CA PHE A 319 5.93 13.66 0.23
C PHE A 319 6.73 13.39 1.51
N ALA A 320 6.62 14.27 2.51
CA ALA A 320 7.23 14.07 3.81
C ALA A 320 6.61 12.86 4.52
N PHE A 321 5.27 12.73 4.49
CA PHE A 321 4.58 11.61 5.09
C PHE A 321 4.96 10.27 4.46
N ILE A 322 4.94 10.16 3.12
CA ILE A 322 5.30 8.90 2.44
C ILE A 322 6.76 8.53 2.70
N SER A 323 7.68 9.50 2.72
CA SER A 323 9.11 9.27 3.03
C SER A 323 9.30 8.76 4.46
N TYR A 324 8.56 9.36 5.41
CA TYR A 324 8.55 8.95 6.80
C TYR A 324 7.97 7.54 6.98
N TRP A 325 6.84 7.25 6.32
CA TRP A 325 6.18 5.93 6.36
C TRP A 325 7.06 4.80 5.83
N HIS A 326 7.79 5.03 4.73
CA HIS A 326 8.68 4.02 4.16
C HIS A 326 9.92 3.69 4.99
N GLY A 327 10.34 4.55 5.93
CA GLY A 327 11.68 4.40 6.49
C GLY A 327 12.18 5.58 7.28
N GLY A 328 11.95 6.78 6.75
CA GLY A 328 12.65 7.98 7.20
C GLY A 328 14.16 7.94 6.95
N GLN A 329 14.66 6.98 6.16
CA GLN A 329 16.07 6.89 5.77
C GLN A 329 16.45 8.06 4.86
N SER A 330 17.71 8.49 4.89
CA SER A 330 18.18 9.67 4.14
C SER A 330 17.85 9.60 2.64
N TYR A 331 18.06 8.44 2.01
CA TYR A 331 17.74 8.24 0.59
C TYR A 331 16.26 8.40 0.26
N LEU A 332 15.34 8.07 1.19
CA LEU A 332 13.90 8.25 1.00
C LEU A 332 13.53 9.74 1.05
N TRP A 333 14.18 10.51 1.92
CA TRP A 333 14.00 11.96 1.96
C TRP A 333 14.49 12.63 0.68
N TYR A 334 15.66 12.23 0.16
CA TYR A 334 16.15 12.73 -1.14
C TYR A 334 15.21 12.35 -2.28
N TRP A 335 14.76 11.09 -2.33
CA TRP A 335 13.78 10.63 -3.31
C TRP A 335 12.46 11.42 -3.23
N GLY A 336 11.94 11.64 -2.02
CA GLY A 336 10.72 12.41 -1.79
C GLY A 336 10.87 13.87 -2.22
N ALA A 337 11.99 14.50 -1.90
CA ALA A 337 12.30 15.87 -2.29
C ALA A 337 12.41 16.04 -3.82
N LEU A 338 13.10 15.11 -4.50
CA LEU A 338 13.23 15.15 -5.97
C LEU A 338 11.88 14.98 -6.67
N ASN A 339 11.03 14.07 -6.18
CA ASN A 339 9.69 13.89 -6.74
C ASN A 339 8.78 15.09 -6.47
N TRP A 340 8.87 15.67 -5.27
CA TRP A 340 8.16 16.89 -4.92
C TRP A 340 8.56 18.05 -5.83
N LEU A 341 9.86 18.26 -6.05
CA LEU A 341 10.38 19.25 -7.00
C LEU A 341 9.87 18.99 -8.41
N GLY A 342 9.88 17.75 -8.90
CA GLY A 342 9.35 17.39 -10.22
C GLY A 342 7.88 17.79 -10.40
N VAL A 343 7.04 17.52 -9.39
CA VAL A 343 5.63 17.91 -9.40
C VAL A 343 5.45 19.44 -9.35
N ILE A 344 6.26 20.14 -8.56
CA ILE A 344 6.22 21.62 -8.50
C ILE A 344 6.60 22.23 -9.83
N VAL A 345 7.71 21.77 -10.44
CA VAL A 345 8.18 22.28 -11.72
C VAL A 345 7.14 22.05 -12.81
N GLU A 346 6.53 20.85 -12.85
CA GLU A 346 5.45 20.56 -13.81
C GLU A 346 4.24 21.50 -13.61
N ASN A 347 3.78 21.67 -12.37
CA ASN A 347 2.64 22.53 -12.08
C ASN A 347 2.93 24.02 -12.32
N GLY A 348 4.14 24.47 -11.98
CA GLY A 348 4.62 25.82 -12.24
C GLY A 348 4.69 26.10 -13.74
N THR A 349 5.26 25.17 -14.52
CA THR A 349 5.34 25.27 -15.98
C THR A 349 3.96 25.34 -16.61
N LYS A 350 3.02 24.47 -16.20
CA LYS A 350 1.63 24.51 -16.66
C LYS A 350 0.96 25.85 -16.36
N ARG A 351 1.21 26.43 -15.19
CA ARG A 351 0.64 27.72 -14.79
C ARG A 351 1.22 28.86 -15.62
N ILE A 352 2.53 28.85 -15.88
CA ILE A 352 3.19 29.84 -16.75
C ILE A 352 2.61 29.74 -18.17
N LEU A 353 2.52 28.54 -18.75
CA LEU A 353 1.95 28.31 -20.08
C LEU A 353 0.46 28.66 -20.18
N SER A 354 -0.26 28.76 -19.05
CA SER A 354 -1.68 29.18 -19.04
C SER A 354 -1.87 30.71 -19.01
N ILE A 355 -0.79 31.49 -18.93
CA ILE A 355 -0.85 32.94 -19.00
C ILE A 355 -1.11 33.34 -20.45
N SER A 356 -2.15 34.14 -20.70
CA SER A 356 -2.59 34.55 -22.05
C SER A 356 -1.47 35.14 -22.90
N LEU A 357 -0.64 36.01 -22.33
CA LEU A 357 0.55 36.59 -22.97
C LEU A 357 1.56 35.56 -23.52
N ILE A 358 1.60 34.36 -22.96
CA ILE A 358 2.49 33.28 -23.41
C ILE A 358 1.76 32.39 -24.43
N GLN A 359 0.45 32.20 -24.27
CA GLN A 359 -0.36 31.50 -25.27
C GLN A 359 -0.43 32.25 -26.60
N ASP A 360 -0.39 33.58 -26.58
CA ASP A 360 -0.39 34.40 -27.80
C ASP A 360 0.98 34.39 -28.53
N VAL A 361 2.04 33.88 -27.89
CA VAL A 361 3.42 33.84 -28.41
C VAL A 361 3.84 32.44 -28.89
N ILE A 362 3.19 31.38 -28.40
CA ILE A 362 3.38 29.97 -28.79
C ILE A 362 2.39 29.63 -29.90
#